data_AF-A0AA38ST22-F1
#
_entry.id   AF-A0AA38ST22-F1
#
_cell.length_a   1.000
_cell.length_b   1.000
_cell.length_c   1.000
_cell.angle_alpha   90.00
_cell.angle_beta   90.00
_cell.angle_gamma   90.00
#
_symmetry.space_group_name_H-M   'P 1'
#
loop_
_entity.id
_entity.type
_entity.pdbx_description
1 polymer ?
#
loop_
_entity_poly.entity_id
_entity_poly.type
_entity_poly.pdbx_seq_one_letter_code
_entity_poly.pdbx_strand_id
1 'polypeptide(L)'
;MEGFSMLLNNCIEEAGNFWYHQGCEELKITYLCFTNDLFVFTGGDLASVEVLKIALERFHAVSGLEPNISKSQVSLVVFYLKTRAVILNSLQFQPGTFPIKYLGVHLSSICLRVVDFAPLVNQLKLRIRYWKSKFLSFGGRKELVISVLQSMQLYWIMILTCIVPTTGNSEAI
;
A
#
# COMPACT_ATOMS: atom_id res chain seq x y z
N MET A 1 -15.90 -5.08 3.98
CA MET A 1 -14.45 -5.16 4.18
C MET A 1 -14.07 -6.42 4.93
N GLU A 2 -14.58 -6.61 6.14
CA GLU A 2 -14.40 -7.85 6.90
C GLU A 2 -14.85 -9.10 6.12
N GLY A 3 -15.95 -9.02 5.37
CA GLY A 3 -16.38 -10.11 4.48
C GLY A 3 -15.38 -10.48 3.39
N PHE A 4 -14.62 -9.53 2.83
CA PHE A 4 -13.54 -9.85 1.88
C PHE A 4 -12.38 -10.53 2.60
N SER A 5 -12.03 -10.06 3.81
CA SER A 5 -11.00 -10.67 4.66
C SER A 5 -11.29 -12.15 4.91
N MET A 6 -12.51 -12.45 5.36
CA MET A 6 -12.93 -13.82 5.66
C MET A 6 -12.91 -14.71 4.41
N LEU A 7 -13.41 -14.21 3.28
CA LEU A 7 -13.40 -14.98 2.03
C LEU A 7 -11.98 -15.24 1.53
N LEU A 8 -11.09 -14.25 1.58
CA LEU A 8 -9.72 -14.41 1.15
C LEU A 8 -8.98 -15.42 2.04
N ASN A 9 -9.13 -15.31 3.36
CA ASN A 9 -8.50 -16.25 4.29
C ASN A 9 -9.02 -17.68 4.10
N ASN A 10 -10.33 -17.86 3.89
CA ASN A 10 -10.90 -19.16 3.59
C ASN A 10 -10.34 -19.75 2.28
N CYS A 11 -10.22 -18.94 1.21
CA CYS A 11 -9.62 -19.39 -0.04
C CYS A 11 -8.14 -19.77 0.12
N ILE A 12 -7.40 -19.04 0.95
CA ILE A 12 -6.00 -19.34 1.26
C ILE A 12 -5.87 -20.67 2.00
N GLU A 13 -6.74 -20.92 2.99
CA GLU A 13 -6.77 -22.18 3.74
C GLU A 13 -7.20 -23.37 2.87
N GLU A 14 -8.18 -23.19 1.98
CA GLU A 14 -8.65 -24.21 1.04
C GLU A 14 -7.57 -24.62 0.02
N ALA A 15 -6.79 -23.66 -0.47
CA ALA A 15 -5.78 -23.92 -1.49
C ALA A 15 -4.50 -24.57 -0.93
N GLY A 16 -4.11 -24.22 0.30
CA GLY A 16 -2.94 -24.79 0.99
C GLY A 16 -1.57 -24.47 0.37
N ASN A 17 -1.53 -23.79 -0.78
CA ASN A 17 -0.33 -23.48 -1.56
C ASN A 17 -0.15 -21.97 -1.84
N PHE A 18 -0.78 -21.11 -1.05
CA PHE A 18 -0.65 -19.66 -1.17
C PHE A 18 0.68 -19.17 -0.59
N TRP A 19 1.43 -18.40 -1.38
CA TRP A 19 2.67 -17.77 -0.97
C TRP A 19 2.44 -16.30 -0.60
N TYR A 20 2.95 -15.90 0.56
CA TYR A 20 2.92 -14.51 1.01
C TYR A 20 4.04 -13.71 0.34
N HIS A 21 3.83 -12.39 0.23
CA HIS A 21 4.90 -11.48 -0.17
C HIS A 21 6.01 -11.47 0.90
N GLN A 22 7.26 -11.29 0.46
CA GLN A 22 8.42 -11.23 1.37
C GLN A 22 8.21 -10.18 2.47
N GLY A 23 8.39 -10.58 3.74
CA GLY A 23 8.17 -9.73 4.92
C GLY A 23 6.72 -9.64 5.42
N CYS A 24 5.76 -10.24 4.70
CA CYS A 24 4.34 -10.28 5.10
C CYS A 24 3.90 -11.62 5.72
N GLU A 25 4.76 -12.64 5.67
CA GLU A 25 4.44 -14.01 6.11
C GLU A 25 4.24 -14.10 7.63
N GLU A 26 5.13 -13.50 8.42
CA GLU A 26 5.07 -13.53 9.89
C GLU A 26 3.78 -12.91 10.44
N LEU A 27 3.33 -11.83 9.80
CA LEU A 27 2.12 -11.08 10.17
C LEU A 27 0.88 -11.53 9.38
N LYS A 28 1.02 -12.52 8.48
CA LYS A 28 -0.01 -12.99 7.54
C LYS A 28 -0.74 -11.84 6.81
N ILE A 29 0.00 -10.80 6.43
CA ILE A 29 -0.57 -9.63 5.76
C ILE A 29 -0.80 -9.98 4.29
N THR A 30 -2.05 -9.97 3.86
CA THR A 30 -2.47 -10.28 2.48
C THR A 30 -2.91 -9.06 1.71
N TYR A 31 -3.45 -8.04 2.38
CA TYR A 31 -3.90 -6.81 1.73
C TYR A 31 -3.91 -5.61 2.69
N LEU A 32 -3.87 -4.41 2.12
CA LEU A 32 -4.28 -3.15 2.74
C LEU A 32 -5.54 -2.69 2.05
N CYS A 33 -6.49 -2.15 2.80
CA CYS A 33 -7.65 -1.56 2.17
C CYS A 33 -8.07 -0.29 2.90
N PHE A 34 -8.36 0.73 2.12
CA PHE A 34 -8.80 2.03 2.61
C PHE A 34 -9.90 2.56 1.70
N THR A 35 -11.10 2.73 2.24
CA THR A 35 -12.30 3.15 1.50
C THR A 35 -12.56 2.27 0.27
N ASN A 36 -12.25 2.77 -0.93
CA ASN A 36 -12.45 2.10 -2.21
C ASN A 36 -11.15 1.55 -2.82
N ASP A 37 -10.01 1.80 -2.19
CA ASP A 37 -8.71 1.38 -2.69
C ASP A 37 -8.26 0.11 -1.96
N LEU A 38 -8.13 -0.99 -2.71
CA LEU A 38 -7.63 -2.27 -2.24
C LEU A 38 -6.24 -2.51 -2.82
N PHE A 39 -5.27 -2.78 -1.95
CA PHE A 39 -3.91 -3.13 -2.31
C PHE A 39 -3.62 -4.55 -1.81
N VAL A 40 -3.34 -5.49 -2.70
CA VAL A 40 -3.13 -6.91 -2.34
C VAL A 40 -1.66 -7.28 -2.54
N PHE A 41 -1.11 -8.04 -1.59
CA PHE A 41 0.22 -8.61 -1.64
C PHE A 41 0.16 -10.13 -1.84
N THR A 42 0.96 -10.64 -2.76
CA THR A 42 1.06 -12.08 -3.07
C THR A 42 2.52 -12.43 -3.36
N GLY A 43 2.89 -13.72 -3.23
CA GLY A 43 4.22 -14.24 -3.53
C GLY A 43 4.67 -14.10 -4.99
N GLY A 44 3.76 -13.74 -5.90
CA GLY A 44 4.08 -13.49 -7.32
C GLY A 44 4.14 -14.75 -8.18
N ASP A 45 3.56 -15.85 -7.70
CA ASP A 45 3.35 -17.11 -8.39
C ASP A 45 1.91 -17.21 -8.94
N LEU A 46 1.70 -18.13 -9.88
CA LEU A 46 0.40 -18.32 -10.51
C LEU A 46 -0.65 -18.85 -9.54
N ALA A 47 -0.27 -19.74 -8.62
CA ALA A 47 -1.21 -20.35 -7.69
C ALA A 47 -1.79 -19.30 -6.72
N SER A 48 -0.97 -18.44 -6.13
CA SER A 48 -1.44 -17.36 -5.27
C SER A 48 -2.33 -16.35 -6.00
N VAL A 49 -2.04 -16.08 -7.28
CA VAL A 49 -2.88 -15.20 -8.12
C VAL A 49 -4.23 -15.84 -8.42
N GLU A 50 -4.27 -17.16 -8.67
CA GLU A 50 -5.52 -17.90 -8.87
C GLU A 50 -6.38 -17.90 -7.60
N VAL A 51 -5.78 -18.08 -6.42
CA VAL A 51 -6.48 -17.97 -5.13
C VAL A 51 -7.11 -16.58 -4.95
N LEU A 52 -6.37 -15.52 -5.28
CA LEU A 52 -6.87 -14.15 -5.23
C LEU A 52 -8.05 -13.95 -6.20
N LYS A 53 -7.95 -14.49 -7.42
CA LYS A 53 -9.01 -14.41 -8.42
C LYS A 53 -10.29 -15.09 -7.93
N ILE A 54 -10.18 -16.29 -7.38
CA ILE A 54 -11.31 -17.02 -6.79
C ILE A 54 -11.93 -16.23 -5.63
N ALA A 55 -11.11 -15.64 -4.76
CA ALA A 55 -11.59 -14.81 -3.66
C ALA A 55 -12.36 -13.56 -4.15
N LEU A 56 -11.88 -12.89 -5.21
CA LEU A 56 -12.56 -11.77 -5.84
C LEU A 56 -13.89 -12.18 -6.49
N GLU A 57 -13.91 -13.32 -7.19
CA GLU A 57 -15.14 -13.87 -7.81
C GLU A 57 -16.18 -14.24 -6.75
N ARG A 58 -15.77 -14.91 -5.66
CA ARG A 58 -16.66 -15.21 -4.52
C ARG A 58 -17.18 -13.92 -3.87
N PHE A 59 -16.32 -12.93 -3.68
CA PHE A 59 -16.73 -11.63 -3.13
C PHE A 59 -17.70 -10.91 -4.06
N HIS A 60 -17.48 -10.97 -5.37
CA HIS A 60 -18.41 -10.42 -6.37
C HIS A 60 -19.77 -11.12 -6.31
N ALA A 61 -19.80 -12.45 -6.23
CA ALA A 61 -21.05 -13.21 -6.14
C ALA A 61 -21.89 -12.85 -4.90
N VAL A 62 -21.24 -12.53 -3.77
CA VAL A 62 -21.94 -12.19 -2.52
C VAL A 62 -22.31 -10.70 -2.46
N SER A 63 -21.42 -9.81 -2.89
CA SER A 63 -21.57 -8.36 -2.70
C SER A 63 -22.11 -7.62 -3.93
N GLY A 64 -22.02 -8.22 -5.11
CA GLY A 64 -22.25 -7.57 -6.40
C GLY A 64 -21.19 -6.54 -6.80
N LEU A 65 -20.13 -6.36 -6.00
CA LEU A 65 -19.05 -5.39 -6.29
C LEU A 65 -17.98 -6.03 -7.15
N GLU A 66 -17.49 -5.29 -8.15
CA GLU A 66 -16.46 -5.76 -9.08
C GLU A 66 -15.25 -4.80 -9.07
N PRO A 67 -14.01 -5.31 -9.13
CA PRO A 67 -12.83 -4.46 -9.29
C PRO A 67 -12.90 -3.69 -10.61
N ASN A 68 -12.57 -2.40 -10.56
CA ASN A 68 -12.54 -1.57 -11.75
C ASN A 68 -11.28 -1.86 -12.57
N ILE A 69 -11.40 -2.66 -13.64
CA ILE A 69 -10.29 -3.08 -14.52
C ILE A 69 -9.45 -1.90 -15.05
N SER A 70 -10.06 -0.73 -15.29
CA SER A 70 -9.34 0.45 -15.78
C SER A 70 -8.46 1.14 -14.73
N LYS A 71 -8.79 0.96 -13.44
CA LYS A 71 -8.03 1.52 -12.30
C LYS A 71 -7.14 0.48 -11.62
N SER A 72 -7.50 -0.79 -11.71
CA SER A 72 -6.74 -1.91 -11.16
C SER A 72 -5.46 -2.13 -11.93
N GLN A 73 -4.35 -2.22 -11.20
CA GLN A 73 -3.02 -2.42 -11.77
C GLN A 73 -2.29 -3.55 -11.06
N VAL A 74 -1.49 -4.30 -11.81
CA VAL A 74 -0.61 -5.34 -11.28
C VAL A 74 0.82 -4.94 -11.56
N SER A 75 1.58 -4.72 -10.48
CA SER A 75 3.02 -4.48 -10.55
C SER A 75 3.75 -5.64 -9.89
N LEU A 76 4.66 -6.27 -10.62
CA LEU A 76 5.53 -7.31 -10.09
C LEU A 76 6.93 -6.73 -9.89
N VAL A 77 7.55 -7.07 -8.76
CA VAL A 77 8.91 -6.63 -8.39
C VAL A 77 9.98 -7.53 -9.07
N VAL A 78 9.60 -8.69 -9.62
CA VAL A 78 10.54 -9.74 -10.06
C VAL A 78 10.80 -9.76 -11.58
N PHE A 79 12.04 -10.06 -11.95
CA PHE A 79 12.66 -9.98 -13.29
C PHE A 79 12.20 -11.01 -14.35
N TYR A 80 11.30 -11.95 -14.05
CA TYR A 80 10.88 -12.97 -15.02
C TYR A 80 9.71 -12.48 -15.87
N LEU A 81 10.03 -11.87 -17.02
CA LEU A 81 9.06 -11.36 -18.00
C LEU A 81 8.00 -12.40 -18.42
N LYS A 82 8.37 -13.69 -18.47
CA LYS A 82 7.47 -14.79 -18.82
C LYS A 82 6.35 -14.96 -17.79
N THR A 83 6.69 -15.02 -16.50
CA THR A 83 5.72 -15.16 -15.40
C THR A 83 4.80 -13.95 -15.32
N ARG A 84 5.35 -12.74 -15.54
CA ARG A 84 4.57 -11.50 -15.60
C ARG A 84 3.48 -11.55 -16.67
N ALA A 85 3.79 -12.00 -17.88
CA ALA A 85 2.81 -12.09 -18.95
C ALA A 85 1.67 -13.06 -18.62
N VAL A 86 1.98 -14.20 -18.02
CA VAL A 86 0.99 -15.20 -17.61
C VAL A 86 0.06 -14.64 -16.53
N ILE A 87 0.61 -13.97 -15.51
CA ILE A 87 -0.18 -13.36 -14.42
C ILE A 87 -1.08 -12.25 -14.95
N LEU A 88 -0.56 -11.37 -15.82
CA LEU A 88 -1.36 -10.29 -16.42
C LEU A 88 -2.51 -10.84 -17.28
N ASN A 89 -2.27 -11.93 -18.02
CA ASN A 89 -3.32 -12.58 -18.81
C ASN A 89 -4.41 -13.22 -17.92
N SER A 90 -4.05 -13.70 -16.72
CA SER A 90 -5.01 -14.34 -15.81
C SER A 90 -5.98 -13.34 -15.15
N LEU A 91 -5.45 -12.19 -14.70
CA LEU A 91 -6.21 -11.14 -13.99
C LEU A 91 -6.83 -10.09 -14.93
N GLN A 92 -6.33 -9.95 -16.16
CA GLN A 92 -6.77 -8.93 -17.14
C GLN A 92 -6.64 -7.47 -16.67
N PHE A 93 -5.84 -7.22 -15.62
CA PHE A 93 -5.57 -5.87 -15.12
C PHE A 93 -4.44 -5.19 -15.89
N GLN A 94 -4.38 -3.86 -15.81
CA GLN A 94 -3.35 -3.10 -16.49
C GLN A 94 -1.97 -3.36 -15.85
N PRO A 95 -0.89 -3.44 -16.65
CA PRO A 95 0.46 -3.55 -16.10
C PRO A 95 0.83 -2.24 -15.37
N GLY A 96 1.09 -2.33 -14.08
CA GLY A 96 1.60 -1.22 -13.29
C GLY A 96 3.12 -1.12 -13.36
N THR A 97 3.64 0.08 -13.05
CA THR A 97 5.07 0.35 -12.89
C THR A 97 5.38 0.61 -11.41
N PHE A 98 6.53 0.12 -10.96
CA PHE A 98 7.03 0.37 -9.61
C PHE A 98 7.82 1.69 -9.57
N PRO A 99 7.78 2.48 -8.47
CA PRO A 99 7.06 2.28 -7.21
C PRO A 99 5.56 2.63 -7.30
N ILE A 100 4.71 1.82 -6.65
CA ILE A 100 3.26 2.01 -6.67
C ILE A 100 2.85 3.07 -5.65
N LYS A 101 1.94 3.98 -6.02
CA LYS A 101 1.36 4.95 -5.09
C LYS A 101 0.14 4.36 -4.39
N TYR A 102 0.14 4.33 -3.06
CA TYR A 102 -1.02 4.01 -2.24
C TYR A 102 -1.26 5.16 -1.26
N LEU A 103 -2.47 5.73 -1.26
CA LEU A 103 -2.84 6.89 -0.42
C LEU A 103 -1.90 8.10 -0.56
N GLY A 104 -1.34 8.31 -1.76
CA GLY A 104 -0.40 9.41 -2.04
C GLY A 104 1.04 9.17 -1.59
N VAL A 105 1.35 7.97 -1.08
CA VAL A 105 2.69 7.55 -0.66
C VAL A 105 3.20 6.49 -1.64
N HIS A 106 4.47 6.58 -2.02
CA HIS A 106 5.10 5.51 -2.79
C HIS A 106 5.40 4.32 -1.87
N LEU A 107 4.73 3.19 -2.11
CA LEU A 107 5.11 1.91 -1.54
C LEU A 107 6.38 1.45 -2.25
N SER A 108 7.51 1.70 -1.61
CA SER A 108 8.82 1.22 -2.04
C SER A 108 9.34 0.24 -1.00
N SER A 109 9.94 -0.86 -1.43
CA SER A 109 10.68 -1.79 -0.56
C SER A 109 12.01 -1.19 -0.07
N ILE A 110 12.37 -0.02 -0.57
CA ILE A 110 13.63 0.68 -0.25
C ILE A 110 13.35 1.68 0.87
N CYS A 111 14.15 1.60 1.92
CA CYS A 111 14.18 2.55 3.03
C CYS A 111 14.24 4.00 2.49
N LEU A 112 13.27 4.82 2.88
CA LEU A 112 13.15 6.21 2.42
C LEU A 112 14.40 6.99 2.82
N ARG A 113 15.11 7.56 1.84
CA ARG A 113 16.29 8.40 2.07
C ARG A 113 15.86 9.81 2.41
N VAL A 114 16.75 10.59 3.05
CA VAL A 114 16.51 12.01 3.37
C VAL A 114 16.02 12.82 2.16
N VAL A 115 16.48 12.47 0.95
CA VAL A 115 16.08 13.11 -0.31
C VAL A 115 14.60 12.89 -0.65
N ASP A 116 14.01 11.77 -0.23
CA ASP A 116 12.61 11.42 -0.50
C ASP A 116 11.65 12.28 0.35
N PHE A 117 12.16 12.98 1.37
CA PHE A 117 11.40 13.94 2.19
C PHE A 117 11.36 15.36 1.60
N ALA A 118 12.06 15.64 0.49
CA ALA A 118 12.01 16.94 -0.16
C ALA A 118 10.57 17.42 -0.53
N PRO A 119 9.66 16.56 -1.02
CA PRO A 119 8.28 16.94 -1.29
C PRO A 119 7.53 17.38 -0.03
N LEU A 120 7.76 16.70 1.11
CA LEU A 120 7.18 17.05 2.40
C LEU A 120 7.63 18.43 2.85
N VAL A 121 8.94 18.69 2.81
CA VAL A 121 9.50 20.00 3.17
C VAL A 121 8.92 21.11 2.30
N ASN A 122 8.73 20.85 1.01
CA ASN A 122 8.13 21.81 0.09
C ASN A 122 6.65 22.08 0.39
N GLN A 123 5.85 21.03 0.67
CA GLN A 123 4.45 21.21 1.09
C GLN A 123 4.33 22.02 2.39
N LEU A 124 5.22 21.78 3.35
CA LEU A 124 5.31 22.55 4.59
C LEU A 124 5.63 24.02 4.34
N LYS A 125 6.64 24.32 3.52
CA LYS A 125 6.99 25.69 3.14
C LYS A 125 5.82 26.41 2.47
N LEU A 126 5.08 25.74 1.59
CA LEU A 126 3.91 26.31 0.91
C LEU A 126 2.79 26.64 1.92
N ARG A 127 2.48 25.72 2.84
CA ARG A 127 1.44 25.96 3.86
C ARG A 127 1.81 27.08 4.83
N ILE A 128 3.06 27.13 5.28
CA ILE A 128 3.55 28.21 6.15
C ILE A 128 3.46 29.57 5.44
N ARG A 129 3.85 29.65 4.16
CA ARG A 129 3.70 30.86 3.34
C ARG A 129 2.24 31.29 3.22
N TYR A 130 1.33 30.34 3.01
CA TYR A 130 -0.11 30.61 2.93
C TYR A 130 -0.68 31.12 4.27
N TRP A 131 -0.30 30.53 5.40
CA TRP A 131 -0.79 30.98 6.72
C TRP A 131 -0.22 32.32 7.16
N LYS A 132 0.93 32.73 6.62
CA LYS A 132 1.46 34.09 6.82
C LYS A 132 0.51 35.16 6.26
N SER A 133 -0.31 34.84 5.26
CA SER A 133 -1.21 35.80 4.60
C SER A 133 -2.64 35.86 5.17
N LYS A 134 -3.00 35.04 6.17
CA LYS A 134 -4.33 35.10 6.81
C LYS A 134 -4.39 36.12 7.95
N PHE A 135 -5.55 36.75 8.12
CA PHE A 135 -5.92 37.63 9.24
C PHE A 135 -6.09 36.86 10.57
N LEU A 136 -5.10 36.07 10.97
CA LEU A 136 -5.08 35.35 12.24
C LEU A 136 -4.28 36.14 13.27
N SER A 137 -4.73 36.10 14.52
CA SER A 137 -3.94 36.61 15.65
C SER A 137 -2.59 35.88 15.74
N PHE A 138 -1.61 36.48 16.40
CA PHE A 138 -0.30 35.83 16.59
C PHE A 138 -0.44 34.46 17.28
N GLY A 139 -1.27 34.37 18.31
CA GLY A 139 -1.58 33.11 19.00
C GLY A 139 -2.24 32.09 18.08
N GLY A 140 -3.23 32.50 17.29
CA GLY A 140 -3.91 31.62 16.31
C GLY A 140 -2.96 31.09 15.24
N ARG A 141 -2.01 31.91 14.76
CA ARG A 141 -0.96 31.46 13.82
C ARG A 141 -0.01 30.46 14.46
N LYS A 142 0.42 30.70 15.70
CA LYS A 142 1.28 29.78 16.45
C LYS A 142 0.61 28.40 16.60
N GLU A 143 -0.63 28.38 17.08
CA GLU A 143 -1.34 27.13 17.35
C GLU A 143 -1.65 26.36 16.07
N LEU A 144 -2.01 27.07 15.00
CA LEU A 144 -2.27 26.48 13.69
C LEU A 144 -0.99 25.88 13.07
N VAL A 145 0.15 26.55 13.23
CA VAL A 145 1.44 26.00 12.78
C VAL A 145 1.81 24.75 13.56
N ILE A 146 1.68 24.77 14.89
CA ILE A 146 2.03 23.63 15.75
C ILE A 146 1.15 22.42 15.45
N SER A 147 -0.18 22.59 15.45
CA SER A 147 -1.14 21.50 15.22
C SER A 147 -0.95 20.83 13.85
N VAL A 148 -0.75 21.62 12.79
CA VAL A 148 -0.57 21.04 11.45
C VAL A 148 0.81 20.38 11.31
N LEU A 149 1.88 20.98 11.85
CA LEU A 149 3.20 20.34 11.88
C LEU A 149 3.14 18.99 12.59
N GLN A 150 2.51 18.93 13.76
CA GLN A 150 2.36 17.69 14.53
C GLN A 150 1.56 16.63 13.75
N SER A 151 0.42 17.01 13.16
CA SER A 151 -0.39 16.07 12.35
C SER A 151 0.38 15.51 11.15
N MET A 152 1.20 16.34 10.49
CA MET A 152 2.02 15.91 9.36
C MET A 152 3.14 15.00 9.83
N GLN A 153 3.87 15.39 10.87
CA GLN A 153 4.94 14.57 11.44
C GLN A 153 4.42 13.18 11.83
N LEU A 154 3.29 13.10 12.52
CA LEU A 154 2.67 11.82 12.90
C LEU A 154 2.29 10.96 11.68
N TYR A 155 1.70 11.58 10.65
CA TYR A 155 1.37 10.88 9.40
C TYR A 155 2.61 10.25 8.75
N TRP A 156 3.71 11.00 8.65
CA TRP A 156 4.94 10.50 8.03
C TRP A 156 5.68 9.46 8.88
N ILE A 157 5.67 9.61 10.20
CA ILE A 157 6.23 8.60 11.10
C ILE A 157 5.46 7.29 10.95
N MET A 158 4.12 7.33 10.93
CA MET A 158 3.30 6.13 10.75
C MET A 158 3.60 5.41 9.43
N ILE A 159 3.79 6.17 8.35
CA ILE A 159 4.20 5.61 7.05
C ILE A 159 5.57 4.94 7.14
N LEU A 160 6.56 5.60 7.76
CA LEU A 160 7.91 5.05 7.89
C LEU A 160 7.94 3.78 8.73
N THR A 161 7.19 3.75 9.84
CA THR A 161 7.08 2.56 10.70
C THR A 161 6.41 1.40 9.96
N CYS A 162 5.49 1.66 9.03
CA CYS A 162 4.86 0.61 8.22
C CYS A 162 5.80 0.02 7.14
N ILE A 163 6.83 0.76 6.70
CA ILE A 163 7.78 0.32 5.65
C ILE A 163 8.98 -0.41 6.26
N VAL A 164 9.28 -0.21 7.54
CA VAL A 164 10.32 -0.95 8.26
C VAL A 164 9.65 -2.06 9.07
N PRO A 165 9.46 -3.28 8.52
CA PRO A 165 9.21 -4.41 9.40
C PRO A 165 10.43 -4.49 10.30
N THR A 166 10.20 -4.51 11.61
CA THR A 166 11.23 -4.75 12.61
C THR A 166 11.89 -6.08 12.29
N THR A 167 12.98 -6.08 11.53
CA THR A 167 13.95 -7.16 11.56
C THR A 167 14.57 -7.10 12.95
N GLY A 168 13.98 -7.85 13.87
CA GLY A 168 14.69 -8.31 15.04
C GLY A 168 15.87 -9.15 14.57
N ASN A 169 17.07 -8.57 14.70
CA ASN A 169 18.38 -9.21 14.80
C ASN A 169 18.61 -10.52 14.02
N SER A 170 19.46 -10.45 12.99
CA SER A 170 20.57 -11.39 12.90
C SER A 170 21.83 -10.64 12.50
N GLU A 171 22.82 -10.74 13.37
CA GLU A 171 24.22 -10.39 13.20
C GLU A 171 24.77 -10.87 11.85
N ALA A 172 25.57 -10.04 11.17
CA ALA A 172 26.82 -10.41 10.49
C ALA A 172 27.33 -9.23 9.65
N ILE A 173 28.43 -8.65 10.14
CA ILE A 173 29.65 -8.19 9.41
C ILE A 173 29.46 -7.64 7.99
#